data_AF-A0A970X124-F1
#
_entry.id   AF-A0A970X124-F1
#
_cell.length_a   1.000
_cell.length_b   1.000
_cell.length_c   1.000
_cell.angle_alpha   90.00
_cell.angle_beta   90.00
_cell.angle_gamma   90.00
#
_symmetry.space_group_name_H-M   'P 1'
#
loop_
_entity.id
_entity.type
_entity.pdbx_description
1 polymer ?
#
loop_
_entity_poly.entity_id
_entity_poly.type
_entity_poly.pdbx_seq_one_letter_code
_entity_poly.pdbx_strand_id
1 'polypeptide(L)'
;FNSLSQFERFYPQAKAYQEHPVSCGLRINPECSTVETDLYNPCSPGSRMGVLADALKEGLPEGVEGLHFHTLCESTPQALEATLEAVEQRFGHLFPALKWLNMGGGHLMTREGYDTDHLIALLRAFKAKYPHLRLILEPGSAFVWETGYLLSTVVDLVENHGIKTAILNVSFACHMPDTLEMPYKPRIWGASDPVPGKPTYRLGGNSCLAGDFMGDWSFDQPLKIGDRIIFMDMIHYTMVKTTQFNGIPHPDLVFMPVSGKPLIWKRFVYEDYKNRMD
;
A
#
# COMPACT_ATOMS: atom_id res chain seq x y z
N PHE A 1 -14.61 11.65 -9.21
CA PHE A 1 -15.38 10.60 -9.90
C PHE A 1 -14.45 9.73 -10.73
N ASN A 2 -14.71 8.42 -10.81
CA ASN A 2 -13.86 7.45 -11.52
C ASN A 2 -14.20 7.32 -13.01
N SER A 3 -15.44 7.57 -13.41
CA SER A 3 -15.91 7.49 -14.80
C SER A 3 -16.83 8.65 -15.16
N LEU A 4 -17.02 8.89 -16.46
CA LEU A 4 -17.99 9.87 -16.97
C LEU A 4 -19.43 9.53 -16.54
N SER A 5 -19.83 8.26 -16.63
CA SER A 5 -21.16 7.83 -16.19
C SER A 5 -21.40 8.06 -14.69
N GLN A 6 -20.36 7.92 -13.85
CA GLN A 6 -20.47 8.24 -12.44
C GLN A 6 -20.61 9.76 -12.24
N PHE A 7 -19.84 10.56 -12.98
CA PHE A 7 -19.97 12.02 -12.96
C PHE A 7 -21.38 12.46 -13.37
N GLU A 8 -21.88 12.02 -14.52
CA GLU A 8 -23.21 12.36 -15.03
C GLU A 8 -24.33 12.02 -14.05
N ARG A 9 -24.25 10.85 -13.40
CA ARG A 9 -25.27 10.40 -12.45
C ARG A 9 -25.31 11.23 -11.17
N PHE A 10 -24.15 11.65 -10.66
CA PHE A 10 -24.04 12.22 -9.30
C PHE A 10 -23.70 13.72 -9.28
N TYR A 11 -23.22 14.29 -10.38
CA TYR A 11 -22.93 15.72 -10.48
C TYR A 11 -24.14 16.61 -10.18
N PRO A 12 -25.39 16.31 -10.62
CA PRO A 12 -26.55 17.11 -10.24
C PRO A 12 -26.76 17.20 -8.73
N GLN A 13 -26.47 16.11 -8.00
CA GLN A 13 -26.58 16.08 -6.53
C GLN A 13 -25.46 16.90 -5.89
N ALA A 14 -24.22 16.78 -6.38
CA ALA A 14 -23.09 17.58 -5.91
C ALA A 14 -23.31 19.09 -6.16
N LYS A 15 -23.89 19.45 -7.31
CA LYS A 15 -24.25 20.83 -7.66
C LYS A 15 -25.39 21.39 -6.81
N ALA A 16 -26.35 20.55 -6.44
CA ALA A 16 -27.48 20.93 -5.58
C ALA A 16 -27.07 21.08 -4.10
N TYR A 17 -25.93 20.55 -3.68
CA TYR A 17 -25.45 20.65 -2.30
C TYR A 17 -24.82 22.02 -2.02
N GLN A 18 -25.68 22.98 -1.62
CA GLN A 18 -25.28 24.38 -1.44
C GLN A 18 -24.56 24.67 -0.12
N GLU A 19 -24.74 23.85 0.92
CA GLU A 19 -24.12 24.05 2.24
C GLU A 19 -22.59 23.99 2.17
N HIS A 20 -22.07 23.04 1.40
CA HIS A 20 -20.64 22.88 1.16
C HIS A 20 -20.38 22.61 -0.33
N PRO A 21 -20.15 23.67 -1.14
CA PRO A 21 -19.87 23.52 -2.56
C PRO A 21 -18.69 22.59 -2.82
N VAL A 22 -18.91 21.55 -3.62
CA VAL A 22 -17.90 20.52 -3.91
C VAL A 22 -17.18 20.83 -5.22
N SER A 23 -15.85 20.97 -5.16
CA SER A 23 -15.01 21.06 -6.35
C SER A 23 -14.84 19.65 -6.96
N CYS A 24 -15.65 19.36 -7.97
CA CYS A 24 -15.71 18.05 -8.59
C CYS A 24 -14.51 17.79 -9.50
N GLY A 25 -14.00 16.56 -9.52
CA GLY A 25 -12.91 16.17 -10.41
C GLY A 25 -13.07 14.77 -10.98
N LEU A 26 -12.31 14.49 -12.04
CA LEU A 26 -12.27 13.19 -12.71
C LEU A 26 -10.93 12.48 -12.43
N ARG A 27 -11.01 11.19 -12.10
CA ARG A 27 -9.84 10.32 -12.18
C ARG A 27 -9.56 10.07 -13.64
N ILE A 28 -8.33 10.31 -14.08
CA ILE A 28 -7.82 10.02 -15.41
C ILE A 28 -6.89 8.82 -15.36
N ASN A 29 -6.76 8.16 -16.50
CA ASN A 29 -5.82 7.07 -16.71
C ASN A 29 -4.80 7.50 -17.78
N PRO A 30 -3.54 7.78 -17.39
CA PRO A 30 -2.50 8.16 -18.35
C PRO A 30 -1.91 7.00 -19.14
N GLU A 31 -2.41 5.77 -18.91
CA GLU A 31 -1.89 4.55 -19.55
C GLU A 31 -0.36 4.43 -19.36
N CYS A 32 0.12 4.89 -18.21
CA CYS A 32 1.53 4.90 -17.82
C CYS A 32 1.62 4.51 -16.35
N SER A 33 2.34 3.42 -16.10
CA SER A 33 2.61 2.89 -14.76
C SER A 33 4.00 2.28 -14.77
N THR A 34 4.77 2.56 -13.73
CA THR A 34 6.10 1.97 -13.50
C THR A 34 6.04 0.78 -12.54
N VAL A 35 4.83 0.36 -12.14
CA VAL A 35 4.63 -0.76 -11.21
C VAL A 35 4.87 -2.08 -11.94
N GLU A 36 5.80 -2.88 -11.43
CA GLU A 36 6.20 -4.16 -12.07
C GLU A 36 5.14 -5.26 -11.90
N THR A 37 4.35 -5.22 -10.82
CA THR A 37 3.33 -6.24 -10.52
C THR A 37 1.97 -5.82 -11.08
N ASP A 38 1.46 -6.59 -12.05
CA ASP A 38 0.19 -6.30 -12.73
C ASP A 38 -1.01 -6.17 -11.77
N LEU A 39 -1.02 -6.93 -10.67
CA LEU A 39 -2.07 -6.85 -9.65
C LEU A 39 -2.26 -5.42 -9.10
N TYR A 40 -1.19 -4.63 -9.06
CA TYR A 40 -1.18 -3.25 -8.57
C TYR A 40 -1.06 -2.21 -9.69
N ASN A 41 -1.06 -2.63 -10.96
CA ASN A 41 -0.98 -1.72 -12.09
C ASN A 41 -2.36 -1.11 -12.41
N PRO A 42 -2.63 0.16 -12.07
CA PRO A 42 -3.93 0.77 -12.31
C PRO A 42 -4.11 1.22 -13.77
N CYS A 43 -3.07 1.08 -14.60
CA CYS A 43 -3.05 1.40 -16.02
C CYS A 43 -3.03 0.15 -16.90
N SER A 44 -3.27 -1.03 -16.33
CA SER A 44 -3.35 -2.28 -17.10
C SER A 44 -4.43 -2.20 -18.20
N PRO A 45 -4.25 -2.89 -19.34
CA PRO A 45 -5.28 -2.95 -20.38
C PRO A 45 -6.63 -3.41 -19.82
N GLY A 46 -7.69 -2.65 -20.10
CA GLY A 46 -9.02 -2.91 -19.52
C GLY A 46 -9.18 -2.50 -18.05
N SER A 47 -8.24 -1.71 -17.51
CA SER A 47 -8.32 -1.20 -16.14
C SER A 47 -9.64 -0.48 -15.89
N ARG A 48 -10.23 -0.78 -14.73
CA ARG A 48 -11.43 -0.12 -14.21
C ARG A 48 -11.18 1.30 -13.68
N MET A 49 -9.92 1.75 -13.63
CA MET A 49 -9.52 2.97 -12.92
C MET A 49 -9.32 4.13 -13.88
N GLY A 50 -10.14 5.19 -13.71
CA GLY A 50 -10.00 6.45 -14.41
C GLY A 50 -10.53 6.48 -15.85
N VAL A 51 -10.65 7.69 -16.39
CA VAL A 51 -11.11 8.00 -17.74
C VAL A 51 -9.89 8.11 -18.67
N LEU A 52 -9.97 7.48 -19.84
CA LEU A 52 -8.94 7.56 -20.88
C LEU A 52 -8.98 8.92 -21.58
N ALA A 53 -7.83 9.36 -22.11
CA ALA A 53 -7.71 10.60 -22.87
C ALA A 53 -8.70 10.65 -24.05
N ASP A 54 -8.96 9.49 -24.66
CA ASP A 54 -9.85 9.39 -25.81
C ASP A 54 -11.29 9.83 -25.53
N ALA A 55 -11.76 9.67 -24.29
CA ALA A 55 -13.09 10.08 -23.87
C ALA A 55 -13.18 11.58 -23.52
N LEU A 56 -12.04 12.28 -23.46
CA LEU A 56 -11.94 13.71 -23.10
C LEU A 56 -11.38 14.57 -24.24
N LYS A 57 -11.29 14.05 -25.48
CA LYS A 57 -10.74 14.78 -26.64
C LYS A 57 -11.45 16.11 -26.92
N GLU A 58 -12.76 16.15 -26.69
CA GLU A 58 -13.61 17.33 -26.91
C GLU A 58 -13.62 18.30 -25.71
N GLY A 59 -12.85 18.00 -24.65
CA GLY A 59 -12.76 18.81 -23.44
C GLY A 59 -13.34 18.15 -22.20
N LEU A 60 -13.42 18.93 -21.13
CA LEU A 60 -13.95 18.50 -19.84
C LEU A 60 -15.47 18.64 -19.80
N PRO A 61 -16.20 17.70 -19.17
CA PRO A 61 -17.60 17.92 -18.82
C PRO A 61 -17.77 19.18 -17.95
N GLU A 62 -18.87 19.91 -18.16
CA GLU A 62 -19.22 21.09 -17.34
C GLU A 62 -19.24 20.72 -15.86
N GLY A 63 -18.53 21.51 -15.03
CA GLY A 63 -18.47 21.30 -13.58
C GLY A 63 -17.32 20.44 -13.08
N VAL A 64 -16.51 19.87 -13.99
CA VAL A 64 -15.21 19.28 -13.62
C VAL A 64 -14.20 20.41 -13.46
N GLU A 65 -13.63 20.52 -12.26
CA GLU A 65 -12.67 21.57 -11.88
C GLU A 65 -11.26 21.02 -11.63
N GLY A 66 -11.08 19.70 -11.65
CA GLY A 66 -9.79 19.09 -11.40
C GLY A 66 -9.66 17.68 -11.97
N LEU A 67 -8.40 17.29 -12.15
CA LEU A 67 -8.04 15.92 -12.56
C LEU A 67 -7.25 15.23 -11.46
N HIS A 68 -7.42 13.93 -11.38
CA HIS A 68 -6.71 13.06 -10.45
C HIS A 68 -6.10 11.87 -11.19
N PHE A 69 -4.85 11.53 -10.92
CA PHE A 69 -4.29 10.23 -11.31
C PHE A 69 -3.62 9.59 -10.10
N HIS A 70 -3.56 8.26 -10.09
CA HIS A 70 -2.88 7.49 -9.07
C HIS A 70 -2.37 6.23 -9.74
N THR A 71 -1.07 6.24 -10.06
CA THR A 71 -0.38 5.22 -10.86
C THR A 71 0.87 4.67 -10.21
N LEU A 72 1.32 5.29 -9.11
CA LEU A 72 2.50 4.88 -8.38
C LEU A 72 2.14 3.87 -7.29
N CYS A 73 3.07 2.96 -7.02
CA CYS A 73 3.05 2.07 -5.87
C CYS A 73 4.48 1.96 -5.35
N GLU A 74 4.71 2.42 -4.12
CA GLU A 74 6.03 2.41 -3.48
C GLU A 74 7.20 2.96 -4.34
N SER A 75 6.90 3.95 -5.16
CA SER A 75 7.75 4.39 -6.27
C SER A 75 8.62 5.59 -5.91
N THR A 76 9.67 5.80 -6.71
CA THR A 76 10.62 6.92 -6.62
C THR A 76 10.05 8.20 -7.24
N PRO A 77 10.65 9.38 -7.02
CA PRO A 77 10.17 10.60 -7.68
C PRO A 77 10.40 10.61 -9.19
N GLN A 78 11.36 9.84 -9.72
CA GLN A 78 11.56 9.65 -11.16
C GLN A 78 10.36 8.93 -11.82
N ALA A 79 9.71 8.03 -11.09
CA ALA A 79 8.48 7.40 -11.56
C ALA A 79 7.32 8.41 -11.67
N LEU A 80 7.23 9.38 -10.74
CA LEU A 80 6.29 10.48 -10.86
C LEU A 80 6.62 11.34 -12.08
N GLU A 81 7.89 11.66 -12.31
CA GLU A 81 8.34 12.44 -13.47
C GLU A 81 7.88 11.81 -14.78
N ALA A 82 8.18 10.53 -15.00
CA ALA A 82 7.72 9.80 -16.19
C ALA A 82 6.19 9.77 -16.32
N THR A 83 5.47 9.63 -15.19
CA THR A 83 4.00 9.67 -15.19
C THR A 83 3.49 11.07 -15.55
N LEU A 84 4.09 12.13 -15.03
CA LEU A 84 3.70 13.50 -15.32
C LEU A 84 3.91 13.86 -16.78
N GLU A 85 5.00 13.39 -17.40
CA GLU A 85 5.20 13.53 -18.85
C GLU A 85 4.06 12.90 -19.64
N ALA A 86 3.67 11.66 -19.30
CA ALA A 86 2.55 10.98 -19.95
C ALA A 86 1.20 11.68 -19.71
N VAL A 87 0.96 12.16 -18.49
CA VAL A 87 -0.23 12.92 -18.11
C VAL A 87 -0.30 14.24 -18.88
N GLU A 88 0.81 14.96 -19.01
CA GLU A 88 0.89 16.22 -19.74
C GLU A 88 0.70 16.02 -21.24
N GLN A 89 1.34 14.99 -21.83
CA GLN A 89 1.18 14.66 -23.24
C GLN A 89 -0.29 14.35 -23.60
N ARG A 90 -0.99 13.61 -22.73
CA ARG A 90 -2.33 13.10 -23.01
C ARG A 90 -3.46 14.04 -22.59
N PHE A 91 -3.29 14.74 -21.46
CA PHE A 91 -4.34 15.57 -20.84
C PHE A 91 -3.94 17.04 -20.69
N GLY A 92 -2.73 17.43 -21.06
CA GLY A 92 -2.23 18.81 -20.87
C GLY A 92 -3.09 19.87 -21.57
N HIS A 93 -3.75 19.51 -22.67
CA HIS A 93 -4.71 20.37 -23.37
C HIS A 93 -5.93 20.78 -22.49
N LEU A 94 -6.23 20.04 -21.43
CA LEU A 94 -7.32 20.31 -20.49
C LEU A 94 -6.89 21.20 -19.32
N PHE A 95 -5.59 21.30 -19.02
CA PHE A 95 -5.08 21.99 -17.83
C PHE A 95 -5.46 23.47 -17.73
N PRO A 96 -5.60 24.26 -18.82
CA PRO A 96 -6.04 25.64 -18.72
C PRO A 96 -7.41 25.82 -18.04
N ALA A 97 -8.29 24.82 -18.11
CA ALA A 97 -9.63 24.85 -17.51
C ALA A 97 -9.68 24.32 -16.06
N LEU A 98 -8.59 23.72 -15.57
CA LEU A 98 -8.55 23.11 -14.24
C LEU A 98 -8.14 24.12 -13.16
N LYS A 99 -8.64 23.90 -11.95
CA LYS A 99 -8.23 24.58 -10.72
C LYS A 99 -7.16 23.79 -9.96
N TRP A 100 -7.18 22.46 -10.06
CA TRP A 100 -6.27 21.59 -9.34
C TRP A 100 -5.92 20.32 -10.10
N LEU A 101 -4.74 19.78 -9.78
CA LEU A 101 -4.27 18.48 -10.25
C LEU A 101 -3.82 17.67 -9.04
N ASN A 102 -4.45 16.52 -8.84
CA ASN A 102 -4.10 15.58 -7.79
C ASN A 102 -3.30 14.43 -8.40
N MET A 103 -2.06 14.29 -7.95
CA MET A 103 -1.09 13.32 -8.48
C MET A 103 -1.11 12.00 -7.70
N GLY A 104 -2.07 11.82 -6.79
CA GLY A 104 -2.26 10.58 -6.05
C GLY A 104 -1.13 10.32 -5.05
N GLY A 105 -1.00 9.05 -4.68
CA GLY A 105 -0.09 8.56 -3.66
C GLY A 105 1.02 7.70 -4.25
N GLY A 106 1.40 6.64 -3.54
CA GLY A 106 2.43 5.70 -3.99
C GLY A 106 3.87 6.19 -3.82
N HIS A 107 4.07 7.37 -3.23
CA HIS A 107 5.39 7.86 -2.85
C HIS A 107 5.82 7.26 -1.49
N LEU A 108 7.07 6.81 -1.39
CA LEU A 108 7.71 6.43 -0.12
C LEU A 108 8.66 7.53 0.38
N MET A 109 8.12 8.74 0.56
CA MET A 109 8.91 9.96 0.84
C MET A 109 9.75 9.90 2.12
N THR A 110 9.37 9.05 3.07
CA THR A 110 10.04 8.87 4.36
C THR A 110 10.99 7.68 4.39
N ARG A 111 11.01 6.85 3.33
CA ARG A 111 11.95 5.74 3.22
C ARG A 111 13.37 6.30 3.09
N GLU A 112 14.30 5.65 3.77
CA GLU A 112 15.72 5.93 3.61
C GLU A 112 16.13 5.88 2.14
N GLY A 113 16.89 6.89 1.69
CA GLY A 113 17.35 7.02 0.30
C GLY A 113 16.30 7.56 -0.68
N TYR A 114 15.10 7.94 -0.24
CA TYR A 114 14.15 8.64 -1.12
C TYR A 114 14.65 10.05 -1.46
N ASP A 115 14.72 10.39 -2.75
CA ASP A 115 15.18 11.69 -3.23
C ASP A 115 14.10 12.77 -3.12
N THR A 116 13.96 13.33 -1.92
CA THR A 116 12.97 14.39 -1.67
C THR A 116 13.28 15.70 -2.40
N ASP A 117 14.56 15.97 -2.68
CA ASP A 117 14.98 17.17 -3.40
C ASP A 117 14.55 17.12 -4.87
N HIS A 118 14.70 15.96 -5.53
CA HIS A 118 14.19 15.75 -6.90
C HIS A 118 12.68 15.93 -6.96
N LEU A 119 11.95 15.37 -6.00
CA LEU A 119 10.50 15.55 -5.93
C LEU A 119 10.10 17.03 -5.79
N ILE A 120 10.76 17.77 -4.89
CA ILE A 120 10.48 19.20 -4.68
C ILE A 120 10.80 20.00 -5.95
N ALA A 121 11.92 19.71 -6.60
CA ALA A 121 12.32 20.37 -7.84
C ALA A 121 11.29 20.12 -8.97
N LEU A 122 10.87 18.86 -9.14
CA LEU A 122 9.85 18.45 -10.11
C LEU A 122 8.52 19.19 -9.87
N LEU A 123 8.02 19.19 -8.64
CA LEU A 123 6.76 19.85 -8.29
C LEU A 123 6.84 21.38 -8.48
N ARG A 124 7.97 22.00 -8.14
CA ARG A 124 8.20 23.44 -8.37
C ARG A 124 8.24 23.79 -9.85
N ALA A 125 8.93 22.99 -10.66
CA ALA A 125 8.99 23.19 -12.11
C ALA A 125 7.59 23.06 -12.73
N PHE A 126 6.84 22.02 -12.35
CA PHE A 126 5.46 21.82 -12.83
C PHE A 126 4.53 22.96 -12.43
N LYS A 127 4.63 23.43 -11.17
CA LYS A 127 3.86 24.58 -10.67
C LYS A 127 4.24 25.89 -11.39
N ALA A 128 5.51 26.08 -11.74
CA ALA A 128 5.94 27.26 -12.51
C ALA A 128 5.37 27.24 -13.94
N LYS A 129 5.28 26.06 -14.56
CA LYS A 129 4.65 25.87 -15.88
C LYS A 129 3.13 26.09 -15.85
N TYR A 130 2.48 25.66 -14.77
CA TYR A 130 1.02 25.81 -14.56
C TYR A 130 0.70 26.55 -13.26
N PRO A 131 0.92 27.88 -13.21
CA PRO A 131 0.85 28.66 -11.96
C PRO A 131 -0.56 28.71 -11.35
N HIS A 132 -1.62 28.51 -12.13
CA HIS A 132 -3.00 28.48 -11.65
C HIS A 132 -3.39 27.16 -10.97
N LEU A 133 -2.71 26.04 -11.26
CA LEU A 133 -3.08 24.74 -10.71
C LEU A 133 -2.64 24.58 -9.26
N ARG A 134 -3.56 24.23 -8.36
CA ARG A 134 -3.20 23.66 -7.05
C ARG A 134 -2.76 22.21 -7.23
N LEU A 135 -1.53 21.90 -6.83
CA LEU A 135 -1.00 20.53 -6.86
C LEU A 135 -1.31 19.82 -5.54
N ILE A 136 -1.72 18.54 -5.61
CA ILE A 136 -2.10 17.71 -4.46
C ILE A 136 -1.38 16.36 -4.57
N LEU A 137 -0.89 15.86 -3.44
CA LEU A 137 -0.37 14.50 -3.27
C LEU A 137 -1.15 13.79 -2.15
N GLU A 138 -1.24 12.47 -2.25
CA GLU A 138 -1.96 11.60 -1.32
C GLU A 138 -0.99 10.56 -0.68
N PRO A 139 0.07 10.98 0.04
CA PRO A 139 0.96 10.05 0.70
C PRO A 139 0.18 9.20 1.71
N GLY A 140 0.27 7.87 1.57
CA GLY A 140 -0.31 6.89 2.47
C GLY A 140 0.77 6.16 3.24
N SER A 141 1.40 5.18 2.58
CA SER A 141 2.50 4.39 3.14
C SER A 141 3.64 5.25 3.69
N ALA A 142 3.96 6.38 3.07
CA ALA A 142 4.98 7.30 3.60
C ALA A 142 4.73 7.75 5.07
N PHE A 143 3.50 7.83 5.56
CA PHE A 143 3.28 8.21 6.96
C PHE A 143 3.51 7.07 7.97
N VAL A 144 3.49 5.83 7.49
CA VAL A 144 3.44 4.61 8.31
C VAL A 144 4.56 3.62 7.97
N TRP A 145 5.41 3.95 7.00
CA TRP A 145 6.59 3.19 6.61
C TRP A 145 7.54 3.01 7.79
N GLU A 146 7.87 1.77 8.10
CA GLU A 146 8.74 1.36 9.22
C GLU A 146 8.34 1.94 10.59
N THR A 147 7.05 2.21 10.79
CA THR A 147 6.52 2.72 12.07
C THR A 147 6.16 1.64 13.08
N GLY A 148 6.25 0.37 12.70
CA GLY A 148 6.06 -0.75 13.62
C GLY A 148 6.38 -2.11 12.99
N TYR A 149 6.27 -3.13 13.82
CA TYR A 149 6.65 -4.50 13.50
C TYR A 149 5.61 -5.50 14.02
N LEU A 150 5.56 -6.67 13.42
CA LEU A 150 4.80 -7.81 13.93
C LEU A 150 5.76 -8.71 14.72
N LEU A 151 5.45 -8.89 16.00
CA LEU A 151 6.18 -9.80 16.88
C LEU A 151 5.46 -11.15 16.93
N SER A 152 6.20 -12.22 16.64
CA SER A 152 5.73 -13.59 16.81
C SER A 152 6.70 -14.41 17.65
N THR A 153 6.25 -15.61 18.03
CA THR A 153 7.01 -16.59 18.79
C THR A 153 7.01 -17.91 18.02
N VAL A 154 8.16 -18.59 17.99
CA VAL A 154 8.27 -19.96 17.49
C VAL A 154 7.51 -20.90 18.43
N VAL A 155 6.50 -21.59 17.91
CA VAL A 155 5.70 -22.57 18.67
C VAL A 155 6.12 -24.01 18.41
N ASP A 156 6.70 -24.29 17.24
CA ASP A 156 7.21 -25.61 16.90
C ASP A 156 8.32 -25.55 15.85
N LEU A 157 9.13 -26.61 15.75
CA LEU A 157 10.18 -26.80 14.75
C LEU A 157 10.00 -28.18 14.12
N VAL A 158 9.66 -28.21 12.83
CA VAL A 158 9.41 -29.46 12.09
C VAL A 158 10.40 -29.63 10.95
N GLU A 159 10.77 -30.87 10.64
CA GLU A 159 11.61 -31.19 9.50
C GLU A 159 11.00 -32.32 8.68
N ASN A 160 10.69 -32.04 7.41
CA ASN A 160 10.16 -33.02 6.47
C ASN A 160 10.93 -32.93 5.16
N HIS A 161 11.44 -34.07 4.67
CA HIS A 161 12.23 -34.14 3.43
C HIS A 161 13.38 -33.12 3.36
N GLY A 162 14.06 -32.86 4.50
CA GLY A 162 15.18 -31.93 4.60
C GLY A 162 14.80 -30.45 4.66
N ILE A 163 13.50 -30.13 4.68
CA ILE A 163 13.02 -28.75 4.85
C ILE A 163 12.70 -28.53 6.33
N LYS A 164 13.49 -27.66 6.98
CA LYS A 164 13.24 -27.21 8.36
C LYS A 164 12.27 -26.05 8.35
N THR A 165 11.17 -26.18 9.08
CA THR A 165 10.15 -25.13 9.21
C THR A 165 10.01 -24.73 10.67
N ALA A 166 10.10 -23.44 10.95
CA ALA A 166 9.69 -22.87 12.22
C ALA A 166 8.22 -22.44 12.14
N ILE A 167 7.37 -23.08 12.94
CA ILE A 167 5.96 -22.74 13.05
C ILE A 167 5.82 -21.59 14.03
N LEU A 168 5.08 -20.55 13.65
CA LEU A 168 4.93 -19.31 14.41
C LEU A 168 3.50 -19.17 14.93
N ASN A 169 3.30 -18.42 16.01
CA ASN A 169 1.96 -18.06 16.53
C ASN A 169 1.27 -16.91 15.75
N VAL A 170 1.64 -16.72 14.49
CA VAL A 170 1.04 -15.77 13.54
C VAL A 170 0.77 -16.51 12.23
N SER A 171 0.00 -15.92 11.32
CA SER A 171 -0.30 -16.51 10.02
C SER A 171 0.04 -15.54 8.89
N PHE A 172 0.69 -16.02 7.84
CA PHE A 172 0.90 -15.27 6.61
C PHE A 172 -0.44 -15.00 5.93
N ALA A 173 -1.31 -16.00 5.84
CA ALA A 173 -2.63 -15.82 5.22
C ALA A 173 -3.55 -14.87 6.01
N CYS A 174 -3.49 -14.91 7.35
CA CYS A 174 -4.42 -14.12 8.17
C CYS A 174 -3.85 -12.75 8.55
N HIS A 175 -2.54 -12.66 8.81
CA HIS A 175 -1.92 -11.44 9.35
C HIS A 175 -1.01 -10.73 8.37
N MET A 176 -0.48 -11.40 7.34
CA MET A 176 0.41 -10.80 6.33
C MET A 176 0.01 -11.24 4.91
N PRO A 177 -1.28 -11.13 4.52
CA PRO A 177 -1.75 -11.67 3.24
C PRO A 177 -1.11 -10.99 2.04
N ASP A 178 -0.66 -9.75 2.20
CA ASP A 178 0.15 -9.00 1.24
C ASP A 178 1.41 -9.76 0.82
N THR A 179 2.10 -10.44 1.74
CA THR A 179 3.28 -11.26 1.43
C THR A 179 2.96 -12.43 0.49
N LEU A 180 1.69 -12.87 0.41
CA LEU A 180 1.22 -13.95 -0.47
C LEU A 180 0.61 -13.40 -1.77
N GLU A 181 -0.19 -12.33 -1.68
CA GLU A 181 -0.85 -11.67 -2.82
C GLU A 181 0.16 -10.97 -3.75
N MET A 182 1.17 -10.35 -3.15
CA MET A 182 2.35 -9.80 -3.80
C MET A 182 3.54 -10.55 -3.22
N PRO A 183 4.00 -11.65 -3.84
CA PRO A 183 5.04 -12.48 -3.25
C PRO A 183 6.30 -11.68 -2.94
N TYR A 184 6.43 -11.24 -1.69
CA TYR A 184 7.60 -10.57 -1.17
C TYR A 184 7.98 -11.21 0.16
N LYS A 185 9.28 -11.26 0.38
CA LYS A 185 9.84 -11.86 1.57
C LYS A 185 10.02 -10.76 2.62
N PRO A 186 9.26 -10.77 3.72
CA PRO A 186 9.36 -9.70 4.70
C PRO A 186 10.75 -9.69 5.36
N ARG A 187 11.24 -8.49 5.67
CA ARG A 187 12.49 -8.33 6.40
C ARG A 187 12.29 -8.80 7.83
N ILE A 188 13.19 -9.65 8.30
CA ILE A 188 13.18 -10.17 9.67
C ILE A 188 14.38 -9.63 10.42
N TRP A 189 14.14 -9.07 11.60
CA TRP A 189 15.22 -8.60 12.46
C TRP A 189 16.14 -9.75 12.86
N GLY A 190 17.44 -9.60 12.61
CA GLY A 190 18.44 -10.61 12.96
C GLY A 190 18.45 -11.86 12.08
N ALA A 191 17.79 -11.81 10.91
CA ALA A 191 17.84 -12.88 9.91
C ALA A 191 18.29 -12.34 8.55
N SER A 192 18.78 -13.25 7.70
CA SER A 192 19.20 -12.94 6.34
C SER A 192 18.52 -13.84 5.32
N ASP A 193 18.76 -13.58 4.03
CA ASP A 193 18.56 -14.60 2.99
C ASP A 193 19.35 -15.87 3.28
N PRO A 194 18.97 -17.02 2.68
CA PRO A 194 19.65 -18.29 2.90
C PRO A 194 21.15 -18.19 2.65
N VAL A 195 21.94 -18.50 3.69
CA VAL A 195 23.40 -18.56 3.64
C VAL A 195 23.84 -20.00 3.84
N PRO A 196 24.62 -20.59 2.91
CA PRO A 196 25.16 -21.93 3.06
C PRO A 196 25.88 -22.12 4.41
N GLY A 197 25.52 -23.18 5.13
CA GLY A 197 26.11 -23.50 6.44
C GLY A 197 25.49 -22.78 7.64
N LYS A 198 24.64 -21.76 7.44
CA LYS A 198 23.88 -21.16 8.55
C LYS A 198 22.58 -21.93 8.83
N PRO A 199 22.12 -21.97 10.10
CA PRO A 199 20.78 -22.43 10.44
C PRO A 199 19.73 -21.72 9.59
N THR A 200 18.99 -22.47 8.78
CA THR A 200 18.04 -21.94 7.80
C THR A 200 16.69 -22.59 7.99
N TYR A 201 15.63 -21.78 8.01
CA TYR A 201 14.28 -22.21 8.27
C TYR A 201 13.30 -21.54 7.31
N ARG A 202 12.37 -22.34 6.79
CA ARG A 202 11.09 -21.85 6.31
C ARG A 202 10.28 -21.32 7.49
N LEU A 203 9.54 -20.24 7.32
CA LEU A 203 8.64 -19.77 8.37
C LEU A 203 7.20 -20.14 8.00
N GLY A 204 6.57 -20.93 8.86
CA GLY A 204 5.20 -21.37 8.73
C GLY A 204 4.28 -20.64 9.71
N GLY A 205 3.06 -20.35 9.27
CA GLY A 205 2.01 -19.77 10.09
C GLY A 205 1.19 -20.81 10.84
N ASN A 206 0.28 -20.35 11.69
CA ASN A 206 -0.57 -21.19 12.53
C ASN A 206 -1.98 -21.49 11.96
N SER A 207 -2.28 -21.07 10.74
CA SER A 207 -3.56 -21.45 10.11
C SER A 207 -3.48 -22.85 9.48
N CYS A 208 -4.64 -23.40 9.13
CA CYS A 208 -4.73 -24.69 8.45
C CYS A 208 -4.52 -24.60 6.92
N LEU A 209 -4.23 -23.41 6.37
CA LEU A 209 -3.99 -23.25 4.94
C LEU A 209 -2.62 -23.83 4.59
N ALA A 210 -2.55 -24.75 3.63
CA ALA A 210 -1.29 -25.40 3.24
C ALA A 210 -0.22 -24.40 2.73
N GLY A 211 -0.65 -23.29 2.15
CA GLY A 211 0.19 -22.18 1.72
C GLY A 211 0.50 -21.13 2.80
N ASP A 212 0.17 -21.39 4.07
CA ASP A 212 0.45 -20.47 5.18
C ASP A 212 1.93 -20.55 5.60
N PHE A 213 2.82 -20.21 4.70
CA PHE A 213 4.24 -20.11 4.95
C PHE A 213 4.85 -19.12 3.97
N MET A 214 6.02 -18.61 4.31
CA MET A 214 6.79 -17.76 3.42
C MET A 214 8.26 -18.14 3.51
N GLY A 215 8.96 -18.02 2.37
CA GLY A 215 10.42 -17.93 2.26
C GLY A 215 11.26 -18.94 3.05
N ASP A 216 12.57 -18.72 2.99
CA ASP A 216 13.55 -19.36 3.87
C ASP A 216 14.48 -18.27 4.40
N TRP A 217 14.77 -18.24 5.69
CA TRP A 217 15.70 -17.29 6.30
C TRP A 217 16.81 -18.01 7.05
N SER A 218 18.01 -17.44 7.01
CA SER A 218 19.12 -17.87 7.85
C SER A 218 19.24 -17.03 9.10
N PHE A 219 19.64 -17.68 10.20
CA PHE A 219 19.87 -17.07 11.51
C PHE A 219 21.30 -17.37 11.96
N ASP A 220 21.85 -16.55 12.85
CA ASP A 220 23.20 -16.77 13.38
C ASP A 220 23.28 -17.95 14.35
N GLN A 221 22.16 -18.27 15.01
CA GLN A 221 22.02 -19.41 15.92
C GLN A 221 20.80 -20.24 15.53
N PRO A 222 20.80 -21.57 15.78
CA PRO A 222 19.62 -22.39 15.58
C PRO A 222 18.44 -21.88 16.39
N LEU A 223 17.27 -21.75 15.75
CA LEU A 223 16.03 -21.38 16.41
C LEU A 223 15.61 -22.44 17.42
N LYS A 224 14.92 -22.01 18.47
CA LYS A 224 14.30 -22.82 19.51
C LYS A 224 12.83 -22.44 19.67
N ILE A 225 12.02 -23.38 20.15
CA ILE A 225 10.66 -23.10 20.59
C ILE A 225 10.72 -22.03 21.69
N GLY A 226 9.91 -20.98 21.55
CA GLY A 226 9.90 -19.81 22.43
C GLY A 226 10.72 -18.63 21.92
N ASP A 227 11.56 -18.80 20.89
CA ASP A 227 12.29 -17.68 20.29
C ASP A 227 11.34 -16.69 19.62
N ARG A 228 11.69 -15.40 19.65
CA ARG A 228 10.93 -14.32 19.05
C ARG A 228 11.38 -14.06 17.62
N ILE A 229 10.42 -13.94 16.70
CA ILE A 229 10.65 -13.49 15.33
C ILE A 229 9.98 -12.13 15.17
N ILE A 230 10.72 -11.16 14.61
CA ILE A 230 10.24 -9.79 14.42
C ILE A 230 10.20 -9.53 12.92
N PHE A 231 8.99 -9.44 12.38
CA PHE A 231 8.74 -9.02 11.01
C PHE A 231 8.68 -7.49 10.96
N MET A 232 9.61 -6.90 10.24
CA MET A 232 9.71 -5.45 10.10
C MET A 232 8.64 -4.93 9.14
N ASP A 233 8.21 -3.69 9.38
CA ASP A 233 7.33 -2.93 8.48
C ASP A 233 5.95 -3.56 8.22
N MET A 234 5.32 -4.05 9.28
CA MET A 234 4.04 -4.80 9.23
C MET A 234 2.82 -3.99 9.68
N ILE A 235 2.92 -2.66 9.69
CA ILE A 235 1.80 -1.78 10.09
C ILE A 235 0.97 -1.36 8.89
N HIS A 236 1.62 -0.94 7.81
CA HIS A 236 0.95 -0.33 6.68
C HIS A 236 0.43 -1.41 5.73
N TYR A 237 -0.84 -1.31 5.32
CA TYR A 237 -1.59 -2.31 4.53
C TYR A 237 -1.83 -3.68 5.17
N THR A 238 -0.88 -4.21 5.95
CA THR A 238 -1.01 -5.46 6.70
C THR A 238 -2.18 -5.39 7.69
N MET A 239 -2.21 -4.37 8.56
CA MET A 239 -3.25 -4.18 9.60
C MET A 239 -4.67 -4.05 9.06
N VAL A 240 -4.85 -3.49 7.86
CA VAL A 240 -6.19 -3.28 7.26
C VAL A 240 -6.65 -4.47 6.43
N LYS A 241 -5.75 -5.40 6.10
CA LYS A 241 -6.04 -6.64 5.38
C LYS A 241 -6.12 -7.86 6.29
N THR A 242 -5.81 -7.74 7.59
CA THR A 242 -5.86 -8.89 8.51
C THR A 242 -7.25 -9.48 8.60
N THR A 243 -7.33 -10.81 8.76
CA THR A 243 -8.58 -11.52 8.95
C THR A 243 -8.51 -12.48 10.14
N GLN A 244 -9.66 -12.86 10.68
CA GLN A 244 -9.79 -13.93 11.67
C GLN A 244 -10.19 -15.25 11.02
N PHE A 245 -9.62 -15.58 9.86
CA PHE A 245 -9.92 -16.82 9.14
C PHE A 245 -9.78 -18.03 10.08
N ASN A 246 -10.80 -18.88 10.11
CA ASN A 246 -10.90 -20.04 11.01
C ASN A 246 -10.64 -19.76 12.50
N GLY A 247 -10.97 -18.55 12.96
CA GLY A 247 -10.83 -18.17 14.37
C GLY A 247 -9.40 -17.84 14.78
N ILE A 248 -8.47 -17.64 13.83
CA ILE A 248 -7.13 -17.13 14.15
C ILE A 248 -7.30 -15.72 14.76
N PRO A 249 -6.82 -15.48 15.99
CA PRO A 249 -6.98 -14.19 16.64
C PRO A 249 -6.04 -13.17 16.00
N HIS A 250 -6.53 -11.94 15.83
CA HIS A 250 -5.66 -10.83 15.44
C HIS A 250 -4.57 -10.59 16.50
N PRO A 251 -3.37 -10.14 16.08
CA PRO A 251 -2.33 -9.71 17.02
C PRO A 251 -2.79 -8.53 17.90
N ASP A 252 -2.35 -8.50 19.16
CA ASP A 252 -2.54 -7.34 20.04
C ASP A 252 -1.89 -6.08 19.43
N LEU A 253 -2.57 -4.94 19.54
CA LEU A 253 -2.02 -3.65 19.12
C LEU A 253 -1.34 -2.99 20.30
N VAL A 254 -0.03 -2.79 20.19
CA VAL A 254 0.79 -2.19 21.23
C VAL A 254 1.40 -0.91 20.69
N PHE A 255 1.12 0.20 21.36
CA PHE A 255 1.77 1.48 21.12
C PHE A 255 2.99 1.61 22.03
N MET A 256 4.14 1.96 21.47
CA MET A 256 5.35 2.29 22.22
C MET A 256 5.55 3.80 22.20
N PRO A 257 5.22 4.54 23.27
CA PRO A 257 5.55 5.95 23.38
C PRO A 257 7.07 6.14 23.47
N VAL A 258 7.54 7.33 23.08
CA VAL A 258 8.95 7.74 23.23
C VAL A 258 9.42 7.69 24.70
N SER A 259 8.50 7.82 25.66
CA SER A 259 8.78 7.67 27.09
C SER A 259 9.09 6.22 27.54
N GLY A 260 8.94 5.24 26.65
CA GLY A 260 9.46 3.87 26.82
C GLY A 260 8.54 2.87 27.53
N LYS A 261 7.34 3.26 27.97
CA LYS A 261 6.38 2.31 28.56
C LYS A 261 5.35 1.86 27.51
N PRO A 262 5.38 0.60 27.03
CA PRO A 262 4.39 0.12 26.08
C PRO A 262 2.98 0.19 26.64
N LEU A 263 2.04 0.59 25.79
CA LEU A 263 0.62 0.68 26.07
C LEU A 263 -0.10 -0.30 25.13
N ILE A 264 -0.83 -1.24 25.71
CA ILE A 264 -1.72 -2.09 24.91
C ILE A 264 -2.91 -1.23 24.51
N TRP A 265 -2.99 -0.92 23.22
CA TRP A 265 -4.09 -0.14 22.67
C TRP A 265 -5.31 -1.02 22.46
N LYS A 266 -5.14 -2.21 21.86
CA LYS A 266 -6.23 -3.17 21.67
C LYS A 266 -5.74 -4.58 21.91
N ARG A 267 -6.53 -5.34 22.67
CA ARG A 267 -6.42 -6.79 22.78
C ARG A 267 -7.61 -7.40 22.06
N PHE A 268 -7.35 -8.37 21.20
CA PHE A 268 -8.40 -9.11 20.53
C PHE A 268 -8.75 -10.36 21.34
N VAL A 269 -10.04 -10.57 21.54
CA VAL A 269 -10.59 -11.69 22.31
C VAL A 269 -11.54 -12.53 21.44
N TYR A 270 -12.00 -13.64 21.98
CA TYR A 270 -12.92 -14.53 21.28
C TYR A 270 -14.21 -13.82 20.83
N GLU A 271 -14.71 -12.90 21.64
CA GLU A 271 -15.90 -12.11 21.34
C GLU A 271 -15.73 -11.24 20.09
N ASP A 272 -14.51 -10.74 19.80
CA ASP A 272 -14.24 -10.02 18.55
C ASP A 272 -14.47 -10.91 17.33
N TYR A 273 -14.11 -12.19 17.40
CA TYR A 273 -14.35 -13.16 16.33
C TYR A 273 -15.83 -13.50 16.22
N LYS A 274 -16.48 -13.84 17.35
CA LYS A 274 -17.88 -14.25 17.37
C LYS A 274 -18.79 -13.17 16.79
N ASN A 275 -18.61 -11.93 17.22
CA ASN A 275 -19.48 -10.81 16.86
C ASN A 275 -19.30 -10.32 15.41
N ARG A 276 -18.39 -10.91 14.62
CA ARG A 276 -18.23 -10.59 13.19
C ARG A 276 -19.31 -11.25 12.31
N MET A 277 -19.91 -12.33 12.81
CA MET A 277 -20.85 -13.17 12.05
C MET A 277 -22.33 -12.83 12.34
N ASP A 278 -22.59 -11.96 13.32
CA ASP A 278 -23.91 -11.51 13.78
C ASP A 278 -24.19 -10.07 13.32
#